data_AF-A0A150R9Q5-F1
#
_entry.id   AF-A0A150R9Q5-F1
#
_cell.length_a   1.000
_cell.length_b   1.000
_cell.length_c   1.000
_cell.angle_alpha   90.00
_cell.angle_beta   90.00
_cell.angle_gamma   90.00
#
_symmetry.space_group_name_H-M   'P 1'
#
loop_
_entity.id
_entity.type
_entity.pdbx_description
1 polymer ?
#
loop_
_entity_poly.entity_id
_entity_poly.type
_entity_poly.pdbx_seq_one_letter_code
_entity_poly.pdbx_strand_id
1 'polypeptide(L)'
;MGTEDRERGSLSGSSRGAERADAATRSAIRPSRPRRDRPPVEQRPLVPRRGEKASPWTKLLFALRPPRKLKFTREGKYYLGITLGVGFAAINTGNNLLYLLLGMLLSLIVVSGVMSDLSLRHLTVTRRLPARAQVGRAHLVEIEVYNHKKRVPSYAIEVEDLRAGQPADKRCFFLKISPSSAQVAAYRRTPAKRGRDRHTGFRIATRFPFGLFEKSREVEAEGDLIIYPAVDPVRLPAEEAGRREGGASLSGRGGGDETFGLRPMREGDDPRDIYWRKSTMRDQMVLRERTRETRPDVQIVVDTVRPAGEGDGFAQLFERRIREAASRAVAHIKRGDAVVVATTLGERVRGDRNIGSDAILRFLALLDAVEESRMSELRAERAARASQRQGSSPGPSSGERRTSTPRTAS
;
A
#
# COMPACT_ATOMS: atom_id res chain seq x y z
N MET A 1 47.23 -40.11 65.47
CA MET A 1 47.43 -38.91 66.29
C MET A 1 46.83 -37.76 65.48
N GLY A 2 45.70 -37.22 65.93
CA GLY A 2 44.66 -36.64 65.07
C GLY A 2 44.82 -35.17 64.68
N THR A 3 43.88 -34.75 63.81
CA THR A 3 43.22 -33.44 63.58
C THR A 3 42.66 -33.49 62.15
N GLU A 4 41.34 -33.67 61.90
CA GLU A 4 40.30 -32.62 61.75
C GLU A 4 40.70 -31.49 60.76
N ASP A 5 39.91 -30.99 59.79
CA ASP A 5 38.54 -31.19 59.35
C ASP A 5 38.33 -30.52 57.95
N ARG A 6 37.31 -30.98 57.23
CA ARG A 6 36.51 -30.45 56.09
C ARG A 6 36.87 -29.23 55.19
N GLU A 7 36.78 -29.52 53.89
CA GLU A 7 35.91 -28.97 52.80
C GLU A 7 35.74 -27.46 52.46
N ARG A 8 35.55 -27.25 51.14
CA ARG A 8 35.03 -26.09 50.35
C ARG A 8 36.09 -25.11 49.85
N GLY A 9 36.06 -24.60 48.62
CA GLY A 9 35.11 -24.69 47.52
C GLY A 9 35.48 -23.62 46.49
N SER A 10 35.36 -23.97 45.22
CA SER A 10 35.64 -23.17 44.03
C SER A 10 34.83 -21.86 43.93
N LEU A 11 35.40 -20.82 43.31
CA LEU A 11 35.02 -20.38 41.96
C LEU A 11 35.74 -19.07 41.55
N SER A 12 36.13 -19.10 40.29
CA SER A 12 36.96 -18.17 39.52
C SER A 12 36.35 -16.80 39.30
N GLY A 13 37.22 -15.79 39.29
CA GLY A 13 36.89 -14.42 38.93
C GLY A 13 37.03 -14.08 37.44
N SER A 14 36.79 -12.79 37.21
CA SER A 14 37.14 -11.97 36.03
C SER A 14 36.13 -11.88 34.88
N SER A 15 35.30 -10.85 34.94
CA SER A 15 34.89 -10.05 33.77
C SER A 15 34.56 -8.61 34.19
N ARG A 16 35.58 -7.75 34.26
CA ARG A 16 35.42 -6.29 34.29
C ARG A 16 35.59 -5.77 32.87
N GLY A 17 34.51 -5.28 32.27
CA GLY A 17 34.55 -4.56 31.00
C GLY A 17 33.26 -4.65 30.20
N ALA A 18 32.32 -3.73 30.46
CA ALA A 18 31.33 -3.16 29.54
C ALA A 18 30.07 -2.70 30.30
N GLU A 19 30.21 -1.66 31.14
CA GLU A 19 29.07 -0.93 31.72
C GLU A 19 29.07 0.49 31.14
N ARG A 20 28.76 0.60 29.85
CA ARG A 20 28.36 1.84 29.19
C ARG A 20 27.29 1.51 28.15
N ALA A 21 26.21 2.27 28.21
CA ALA A 21 25.06 2.30 27.31
C ALA A 21 23.94 1.28 27.58
N ASP A 22 23.09 1.58 28.58
CA ASP A 22 21.65 1.26 28.47
C ASP A 22 20.82 2.22 29.35
N ALA A 23 20.90 3.51 29.02
CA ALA A 23 19.92 4.51 29.45
C ALA A 23 18.91 4.72 28.31
N ALA A 24 18.10 3.69 28.05
CA ALA A 24 16.99 3.76 27.10
C ALA A 24 15.85 4.61 27.69
N THR A 25 15.94 5.90 27.40
CA THR A 25 14.88 6.92 27.38
C THR A 25 13.46 6.33 27.37
N ARG A 26 12.79 6.38 28.53
CA ARG A 26 11.33 6.30 28.63
C ARG A 26 10.73 7.55 27.97
N SER A 27 10.55 7.50 26.65
CA SER A 27 9.86 8.55 25.91
C SER A 27 8.37 8.49 26.25
N ALA A 28 7.93 9.45 27.07
CA ALA A 28 6.53 9.70 27.31
C ALA A 28 5.81 9.96 25.99
N ILE A 29 4.80 9.13 25.68
CA ILE A 29 3.93 9.27 24.52
C ILE A 29 3.15 10.59 24.68
N ARG A 30 3.68 11.68 24.10
CA ARG A 30 2.94 12.93 23.94
C ARG A 30 1.80 12.72 22.94
N PRO A 31 0.59 13.27 23.18
CA PRO A 31 -0.48 13.27 22.19
C PRO A 31 -0.01 14.09 20.97
N SER A 32 0.25 13.41 19.86
CA SER A 32 0.63 14.03 18.60
C SER A 32 -0.56 14.81 18.04
N ARG A 33 -0.36 16.10 17.75
CA ARG A 33 -1.31 16.89 16.95
C ARG A 33 -1.47 16.20 15.57
N PRO A 34 -2.67 16.21 14.96
CA PRO A 34 -2.88 15.62 13.64
C PRO A 34 -1.97 16.31 12.63
N ARG A 35 -1.09 15.52 11.98
CA ARG A 35 -0.20 15.99 10.91
C ARG A 35 -1.05 16.32 9.68
N ARG A 36 -0.99 17.56 9.23
CA ARG A 36 -2.04 18.28 8.46
C ARG A 36 -2.07 17.98 6.95
N ASP A 37 -1.43 16.90 6.48
CA ASP A 37 -0.99 16.85 5.07
C ASP A 37 -1.87 16.04 4.11
N ARG A 38 -3.05 15.56 4.52
CA ARG A 38 -4.10 15.11 3.58
C ARG A 38 -5.50 15.40 4.11
N PRO A 39 -6.46 15.79 3.25
CA PRO A 39 -7.85 15.93 3.65
C PRO A 39 -8.36 14.58 4.20
N PRO A 40 -9.22 14.58 5.23
CA PRO A 40 -9.83 13.36 5.73
C PRO A 40 -10.51 12.63 4.57
N VAL A 41 -10.22 11.34 4.39
CA VAL A 41 -11.03 10.48 3.51
C VAL A 41 -12.46 10.59 4.01
N GLU A 42 -13.38 11.01 3.14
CA GLU A 42 -14.80 11.17 3.48
C GLU A 42 -15.38 9.80 3.84
N GLN A 43 -15.38 9.50 5.14
CA GLN A 43 -15.98 8.28 5.66
C GLN A 43 -17.49 8.43 5.59
N ARG A 44 -18.10 7.83 4.58
CA ARG A 44 -19.55 7.70 4.54
C ARG A 44 -19.94 6.56 5.46
N PRO A 45 -20.67 6.80 6.55
CA PRO A 45 -21.53 5.76 7.08
C PRO A 45 -22.51 5.35 5.96
N LEU A 46 -22.86 4.07 5.89
CA LEU A 46 -23.79 3.46 4.92
C LEU A 46 -25.25 4.01 4.97
N VAL A 47 -25.49 5.30 5.27
CA VAL A 47 -26.83 5.92 5.39
C VAL A 47 -26.77 7.38 4.93
N PRO A 48 -27.79 7.89 4.19
CA PRO A 48 -27.77 9.20 3.57
C PRO A 48 -27.82 10.35 4.58
N ARG A 49 -27.22 11.47 4.18
CA ARG A 49 -27.24 12.74 4.89
C ARG A 49 -28.39 13.57 4.34
N ARG A 50 -29.46 13.79 5.12
CA ARG A 50 -30.32 14.96 4.88
C ARG A 50 -30.97 15.47 6.16
N GLY A 51 -31.00 16.80 6.23
CA GLY A 51 -31.34 17.56 7.40
C GLY A 51 -32.83 17.68 7.61
N GLU A 52 -33.20 17.66 8.88
CA GLU A 52 -34.40 18.29 9.41
C GLU A 52 -34.14 18.58 10.90
N LYS A 53 -34.81 19.61 11.42
CA LYS A 53 -34.67 20.07 12.81
C LYS A 53 -35.20 18.99 13.77
N ALA A 54 -34.36 18.02 14.14
CA ALA A 54 -34.75 16.94 15.04
C ALA A 54 -34.99 17.43 16.48
N SER A 55 -36.18 17.12 17.01
CA SER A 55 -36.61 17.26 18.42
C SER A 55 -35.56 16.67 19.40
N PRO A 56 -35.41 17.22 20.62
CA PRO A 56 -34.46 16.69 21.62
C PRO A 56 -34.65 15.19 21.88
N TRP A 57 -35.88 14.69 21.84
CA TRP A 57 -36.21 13.26 22.03
C TRP A 57 -35.79 12.40 20.84
N THR A 58 -35.92 12.88 19.60
CA THR A 58 -35.38 12.17 18.43
C THR A 58 -33.87 12.19 18.43
N LYS A 59 -33.21 13.27 18.87
CA LYS A 59 -31.75 13.26 19.09
C LYS A 59 -31.32 12.24 20.14
N LEU A 60 -32.05 12.10 21.25
CA LEU A 60 -31.77 11.10 22.29
C LEU A 60 -31.97 9.66 21.77
N LEU A 61 -33.05 9.40 21.02
CA LEU A 61 -33.34 8.09 20.43
C LEU A 61 -32.36 7.73 19.29
N PHE A 62 -31.96 8.68 18.46
CA PHE A 62 -30.93 8.48 17.44
C PHE A 62 -29.53 8.34 18.05
N ALA A 63 -29.27 9.06 19.15
CA ALA A 63 -28.09 8.87 19.95
C ALA A 63 -28.06 7.42 20.46
N LEU A 64 -29.16 6.93 21.06
CA LEU A 64 -29.33 5.56 21.56
C LEU A 64 -29.39 4.46 20.48
N ARG A 65 -29.21 4.75 19.19
CA ARG A 65 -29.17 3.70 18.16
C ARG A 65 -28.00 2.77 18.44
N PRO A 66 -28.25 1.49 18.78
CA PRO A 66 -27.19 0.58 19.14
C PRO A 66 -26.24 0.38 17.95
N PRO A 67 -24.97 0.08 18.22
CA PRO A 67 -24.04 -0.30 17.18
C PRO A 67 -24.57 -1.58 16.51
N ARG A 68 -24.40 -1.65 15.19
CA ARG A 68 -25.13 -2.57 14.30
C ARG A 68 -25.01 -4.06 14.68
N LYS A 69 -24.01 -4.45 15.48
CA LYS A 69 -23.81 -5.83 15.94
C LYS A 69 -23.47 -5.86 17.44
N LEU A 70 -24.29 -6.57 18.21
CA LEU A 70 -24.11 -6.87 19.63
C LEU A 70 -23.86 -8.38 19.78
N LYS A 71 -22.79 -8.77 20.48
CA LYS A 71 -22.51 -10.16 20.81
C LYS A 71 -22.30 -10.30 22.32
N PHE A 72 -22.90 -11.32 22.92
CA PHE A 72 -22.59 -11.68 24.30
C PHE A 72 -21.24 -12.40 24.35
N THR A 73 -20.37 -11.95 25.25
CA THR A 73 -19.13 -12.66 25.55
C THR A 73 -19.43 -13.91 26.38
N ARG A 74 -18.43 -14.78 26.59
CA ARG A 74 -18.60 -15.96 27.43
C ARG A 74 -18.90 -15.54 28.87
N GLU A 75 -18.16 -14.55 29.35
CA GLU A 75 -18.29 -13.93 30.67
C GLU A 75 -19.67 -13.28 30.84
N GLY A 76 -20.15 -12.58 29.80
CA GLY A 76 -21.48 -11.98 29.79
C GLY A 76 -22.61 -13.00 29.89
N LYS A 77 -22.46 -14.19 29.28
CA LYS A 77 -23.44 -15.27 29.41
C LYS A 77 -23.49 -15.84 30.82
N TYR A 78 -22.33 -16.09 31.44
CA TYR A 78 -22.27 -16.53 32.84
C TYR A 78 -22.89 -15.50 33.78
N TYR A 79 -22.53 -14.23 33.59
CA TYR A 79 -23.06 -13.13 34.37
C TYR A 79 -24.59 -13.01 34.26
N LEU A 80 -25.12 -13.16 33.04
CA LEU A 80 -26.56 -13.17 32.80
C LEU A 80 -27.23 -14.36 33.48
N GLY A 81 -26.64 -15.56 33.40
CA GLY A 81 -27.14 -16.75 34.07
C GLY A 81 -27.20 -16.60 35.59
N ILE A 82 -26.14 -16.06 36.21
CA ILE A 82 -26.11 -15.74 37.65
C ILE A 82 -27.18 -14.72 38.00
N THR A 83 -27.33 -13.67 37.19
CA THR A 83 -28.35 -12.63 37.42
C THR A 83 -29.76 -13.20 37.39
N LEU A 84 -30.06 -14.11 36.44
CA LEU A 84 -31.34 -14.81 36.38
C LEU A 84 -31.55 -15.76 37.57
N GLY A 85 -30.50 -16.51 37.97
CA GLY A 85 -30.56 -17.40 39.12
C GLY A 85 -30.82 -16.66 40.43
N VAL A 86 -30.11 -15.54 40.67
CA VAL A 86 -30.33 -14.66 41.82
C VAL A 86 -31.74 -14.05 41.77
N GLY A 87 -32.23 -13.66 40.59
CA GLY A 87 -33.58 -13.14 40.42
C GLY A 87 -34.66 -14.18 40.77
N PHE A 88 -34.50 -15.42 40.32
CA PHE A 88 -35.39 -16.52 40.69
C PHE A 88 -35.38 -16.77 42.21
N ALA A 89 -34.19 -16.82 42.82
CA ALA A 89 -34.05 -16.99 44.26
C ALA A 89 -34.66 -15.83 45.06
N ALA A 90 -34.52 -14.59 44.59
CA ALA A 90 -35.10 -13.40 45.22
C ALA A 90 -36.63 -13.48 45.25
N ILE A 91 -37.24 -13.83 44.11
CA ILE A 91 -38.71 -13.95 43.97
C ILE A 91 -39.24 -15.09 44.84
N ASN A 92 -38.59 -16.25 44.84
CA ASN A 92 -39.04 -17.41 45.59
C ASN A 92 -38.87 -17.24 47.11
N THR A 93 -37.80 -16.58 47.55
CA THR A 93 -37.48 -16.44 48.98
C THR A 93 -38.09 -15.17 49.60
N GLY A 94 -38.44 -14.16 48.80
CA GLY A 94 -38.89 -12.85 49.28
C GLY A 94 -37.82 -12.07 50.05
N ASN A 95 -36.54 -12.43 49.89
CA ASN A 95 -35.44 -11.82 50.65
C ASN A 95 -34.99 -10.48 50.03
N ASN A 96 -35.16 -9.39 50.78
CA ASN A 96 -34.76 -8.03 50.39
C ASN A 96 -33.29 -7.90 49.97
N LEU A 97 -32.38 -8.66 50.59
CA LEU A 97 -30.96 -8.64 50.22
C LEU A 97 -30.72 -9.17 48.81
N LEU A 98 -31.47 -10.20 48.39
CA LEU A 98 -31.37 -10.76 47.05
C LEU A 98 -31.92 -9.79 45.99
N TYR A 99 -32.95 -9.00 46.33
CA TYR A 99 -33.42 -7.92 45.45
C TYR A 99 -32.38 -6.79 45.29
N LEU A 100 -31.69 -6.41 46.37
CA LEU A 100 -30.59 -5.44 46.29
C LEU A 100 -29.44 -5.95 45.43
N LEU A 101 -29.05 -7.21 45.61
CA LEU A 101 -28.03 -7.86 44.80
C LEU A 101 -28.44 -7.92 43.33
N LEU A 102 -29.67 -8.34 43.04
CA LEU A 102 -30.24 -8.35 41.68
C LEU A 102 -30.19 -6.95 41.06
N GLY A 103 -30.60 -5.92 41.81
CA GLY A 103 -30.54 -4.52 41.38
C GLY A 103 -29.12 -4.08 41.02
N MET A 104 -28.13 -4.44 41.84
CA MET A 104 -26.72 -4.18 41.54
C MET A 104 -26.26 -4.90 40.26
N LEU A 105 -26.61 -6.17 40.09
CA LEU A 105 -26.23 -6.94 38.90
C LEU A 105 -26.84 -6.37 37.61
N LEU A 106 -28.13 -6.03 37.66
CA LEU A 106 -28.83 -5.37 36.56
C LEU A 106 -28.23 -3.99 36.27
N SER A 107 -27.86 -3.23 37.31
CA SER A 107 -27.22 -1.92 37.12
C SER A 107 -25.89 -2.02 36.36
N LEU A 108 -25.08 -3.04 36.63
CA LEU A 108 -23.81 -3.27 35.93
C LEU A 108 -24.04 -3.63 34.45
N ILE A 109 -25.10 -4.38 34.14
CA ILE A 109 -25.50 -4.65 32.74
C ILE A 109 -25.86 -3.33 32.03
N VAL A 110 -26.68 -2.48 32.66
CA VAL A 110 -27.10 -1.20 32.09
C VAL A 110 -25.90 -0.27 31.90
N VAL A 111 -25.05 -0.11 32.91
CA VAL A 111 -23.82 0.70 32.84
C VAL A 111 -22.90 0.19 31.74
N SER A 112 -22.73 -1.14 31.63
CA SER A 112 -21.93 -1.76 30.57
C SER A 112 -22.47 -1.42 29.18
N GLY A 113 -23.79 -1.54 29.01
CA GLY A 113 -24.49 -1.19 27.79
C GLY A 113 -24.31 0.29 27.41
N VAL A 114 -24.50 1.21 28.34
CA VAL A 114 -24.39 2.65 28.06
C VAL A 114 -22.94 3.05 27.77
N MET A 115 -21.98 2.59 28.58
CA MET A 115 -20.56 2.97 28.42
C MET A 115 -19.93 2.40 27.14
N SER A 116 -20.23 1.14 26.79
CA SER A 116 -19.76 0.54 25.52
C SER A 116 -20.24 1.33 24.31
N ASP A 117 -21.48 1.82 24.34
CA ASP A 117 -22.05 2.59 23.25
C ASP A 117 -21.44 4.00 23.16
N LEU A 118 -21.28 4.68 24.29
CA LEU A 118 -20.57 5.97 24.36
C LEU A 118 -19.12 5.88 23.85
N SER A 119 -18.44 4.75 24.06
CA SER A 119 -17.08 4.53 23.58
C SER A 119 -16.99 4.44 22.05
N LEU A 120 -18.00 3.89 21.35
CA LEU A 120 -17.94 3.70 19.89
C LEU A 120 -18.41 4.91 19.07
N ARG A 121 -19.17 5.81 19.67
CA ARG A 121 -19.76 6.98 18.99
C ARG A 121 -18.72 8.00 18.58
N HIS A 122 -18.99 8.65 17.44
CA HIS A 122 -18.21 9.77 16.91
C HIS A 122 -16.69 9.50 16.82
N LEU A 123 -16.30 8.26 16.51
CA LEU A 123 -14.94 7.90 16.15
C LEU A 123 -14.76 7.87 14.64
N THR A 124 -13.64 8.40 14.19
CA THR A 124 -13.19 8.38 12.79
C THR A 124 -11.91 7.54 12.73
N VAL A 125 -11.85 6.57 11.82
CA VAL A 125 -10.70 5.65 11.72
C VAL A 125 -10.08 5.79 10.35
N THR A 126 -8.80 6.16 10.29
CA THR A 126 -8.08 6.31 9.03
C THR A 126 -6.93 5.31 8.98
N ARG A 127 -6.66 4.79 7.78
CA ARG A 127 -5.50 3.95 7.50
C ARG A 127 -4.48 4.73 6.70
N ARG A 128 -3.22 4.60 7.06
CA ARG A 128 -2.10 5.06 6.23
C ARG A 128 -1.39 3.83 5.69
N LEU A 129 -1.47 3.68 4.36
CA LEU A 129 -0.78 2.63 3.63
C LEU A 129 0.64 3.09 3.27
N PRO A 130 1.61 2.17 3.22
CA PRO A 130 2.93 2.48 2.68
C PRO A 130 2.83 2.80 1.18
N ALA A 131 3.74 3.64 0.68
CA ALA A 131 3.80 3.96 -0.74
C ALA A 131 4.18 2.75 -1.61
N ARG A 132 4.97 1.82 -1.05
CA ARG A 132 5.40 0.58 -1.71
C ARG A 132 5.35 -0.57 -0.71
N ALA A 133 4.80 -1.70 -1.12
CA ALA A 133 4.87 -2.96 -0.39
C ALA A 133 5.40 -4.05 -1.32
N GLN A 134 6.19 -4.99 -0.78
CA GLN A 134 6.80 -6.07 -1.56
C GLN A 134 6.50 -7.41 -0.89
N VAL A 135 6.35 -8.45 -1.72
CA VAL A 135 6.23 -9.83 -1.23
C VAL A 135 7.40 -10.18 -0.32
N GLY A 136 7.11 -10.80 0.82
CA GLY A 136 8.12 -11.26 1.78
C GLY A 136 8.79 -10.15 2.61
N ARG A 137 8.51 -8.87 2.35
CA ARG A 137 9.00 -7.75 3.19
C ARG A 137 7.91 -7.22 4.10
N ALA A 138 8.23 -7.15 5.39
CA ALA A 138 7.34 -6.57 6.39
C ALA A 138 7.19 -5.06 6.14
N HIS A 139 5.94 -4.57 6.10
CA HIS A 139 5.62 -3.15 6.09
C HIS A 139 4.70 -2.81 7.26
N LEU A 140 4.73 -1.55 7.68
CA LEU A 140 3.82 -1.03 8.70
C LEU A 140 2.56 -0.49 8.04
N VAL A 141 1.41 -0.88 8.60
CA VAL A 141 0.13 -0.25 8.31
C VAL A 141 -0.26 0.51 9.56
N GLU A 142 -0.40 1.83 9.44
CA GLU A 142 -0.78 2.69 10.55
C GLU A 142 -2.30 2.90 10.54
N ILE A 143 -2.89 2.77 11.72
CA ILE A 143 -4.29 3.02 12.00
C ILE A 143 -4.37 4.17 12.97
N GLU A 144 -4.99 5.25 12.53
CA GLU A 144 -5.22 6.46 13.32
C GLU A 144 -6.70 6.56 13.65
N VAL A 145 -7.02 6.60 14.94
CA VAL A 145 -8.39 6.76 15.44
C VAL A 145 -8.51 8.13 16.07
N TYR A 146 -9.41 8.96 15.52
CA TYR A 146 -9.73 10.27 16.05
C TYR A 146 -11.07 10.25 16.78
N ASN A 147 -11.07 10.76 18.02
CA ASN A 147 -12.27 10.91 18.83
C ASN A 147 -12.83 12.34 18.70
N HIS A 148 -13.98 12.51 18.04
CA HIS A 148 -14.62 13.82 17.88
C HIS A 148 -15.42 14.29 19.10
N LYS A 149 -15.56 13.47 20.15
CA LYS A 149 -16.25 13.86 21.38
C LYS A 149 -15.43 14.92 22.13
N LYS A 150 -16.09 15.95 22.65
CA LYS A 150 -15.42 17.07 23.36
C LYS A 150 -15.07 16.77 24.82
N ARG A 151 -15.85 15.91 25.49
CA ARG A 151 -15.72 15.66 26.95
C ARG A 151 -15.46 14.20 27.31
N VAL A 152 -15.91 13.25 26.49
CA VAL A 152 -15.91 11.83 26.83
C VAL A 152 -14.83 11.09 26.05
N PRO A 153 -13.88 10.41 26.72
CA PRO A 153 -12.90 9.55 26.06
C PRO A 153 -13.56 8.30 25.46
N SER A 154 -12.83 7.57 24.62
CA SER A 154 -13.20 6.22 24.18
C SER A 154 -12.23 5.22 24.77
N TYR A 155 -12.75 4.18 25.41
CA TYR A 155 -11.95 3.16 26.08
C TYR A 155 -12.03 1.81 25.39
N ALA A 156 -10.93 1.06 25.46
CA ALA A 156 -10.78 -0.31 24.94
C ALA A 156 -11.41 -0.45 23.55
N ILE A 157 -10.94 0.35 22.61
CA ILE A 157 -11.35 0.30 21.21
C ILE A 157 -10.45 -0.67 20.47
N GLU A 158 -11.06 -1.64 19.82
CA GLU A 158 -10.39 -2.59 18.94
C GLU A 158 -10.74 -2.23 17.49
N VAL A 159 -9.73 -2.18 16.63
CA VAL A 159 -9.89 -1.89 15.21
C VAL A 159 -9.29 -3.02 14.40
N GLU A 160 -10.12 -3.67 13.59
CA GLU A 160 -9.73 -4.68 12.62
C GLU A 160 -9.83 -4.07 11.21
N ASP A 161 -8.81 -4.27 10.38
CA ASP A 161 -8.87 -3.87 8.96
C ASP A 161 -9.67 -4.92 8.16
N LEU A 162 -10.54 -4.50 7.25
CA LEU A 162 -11.35 -5.38 6.40
C LEU A 162 -10.74 -5.39 4.99
N ARG A 163 -10.34 -6.57 4.51
CA ARG A 163 -9.70 -6.79 3.20
C ARG A 163 -10.58 -7.73 2.38
N ALA A 164 -10.94 -7.32 1.17
CA ALA A 164 -11.90 -8.04 0.32
C ALA A 164 -13.18 -8.48 1.09
N GLY A 165 -13.65 -7.65 2.04
CA GLY A 165 -14.81 -7.97 2.88
C GLY A 165 -14.55 -8.94 4.05
N GLN A 166 -13.35 -9.48 4.22
CA GLN A 166 -12.97 -10.35 5.33
C GLN A 166 -12.10 -9.62 6.37
N PRO A 167 -12.24 -9.94 7.67
CA PRO A 167 -11.35 -9.43 8.70
C PRO A 167 -9.90 -9.81 8.40
N ALA A 168 -9.02 -8.83 8.38
CA ALA A 168 -7.59 -9.07 8.38
C ALA A 168 -7.20 -9.70 9.72
N ASP A 169 -6.22 -10.61 9.67
CA ASP A 169 -5.74 -11.39 10.81
C ASP A 169 -5.12 -10.54 11.95
N LYS A 170 -5.01 -9.22 11.78
CA LYS A 170 -4.37 -8.31 12.72
C LYS A 170 -5.31 -7.21 13.18
N ARG A 171 -5.25 -6.94 14.50
CA ARG A 171 -6.11 -5.99 15.20
C ARG A 171 -5.25 -4.98 15.95
N CYS A 172 -5.68 -3.73 15.97
CA CYS A 172 -5.08 -2.68 16.78
C CYS A 172 -5.96 -2.42 18.01
N PHE A 173 -5.34 -2.36 19.19
CA PHE A 173 -6.05 -2.10 20.44
C PHE A 173 -5.65 -0.73 21.00
N PHE A 174 -6.66 0.08 21.32
CA PHE A 174 -6.52 1.41 21.87
C PHE A 174 -7.15 1.45 23.26
N LEU A 175 -6.33 1.52 24.30
CA LEU A 175 -6.79 1.51 25.69
C LEU A 175 -7.64 2.75 26.01
N LYS A 176 -7.18 3.93 25.59
CA LYS A 176 -7.84 5.21 25.84
C LYS A 176 -7.53 6.21 24.73
N ILE A 177 -8.58 6.70 24.08
CA ILE A 177 -8.52 7.81 23.14
C ILE A 177 -9.17 9.03 23.79
N SER A 178 -8.36 10.03 24.12
CA SER A 178 -8.83 11.23 24.81
C SER A 178 -9.81 12.04 23.95
N PRO A 179 -10.66 12.88 24.56
CA PRO A 179 -11.56 13.77 23.82
C PRO A 179 -10.80 14.65 22.83
N SER A 180 -11.37 14.88 21.64
CA SER A 180 -10.81 15.74 20.59
C SER A 180 -9.36 15.42 20.21
N SER A 181 -8.95 14.15 20.32
CA SER A 181 -7.58 13.69 20.06
C SER A 181 -7.53 12.49 19.13
N ALA A 182 -6.40 12.34 18.44
CA ALA A 182 -6.05 11.15 17.68
C ALA A 182 -5.11 10.25 18.49
N GLN A 183 -5.26 8.94 18.30
CA GLN A 183 -4.27 7.96 18.71
C GLN A 183 -3.90 7.11 17.50
N VAL A 184 -2.60 6.80 17.38
CA VAL A 184 -2.06 6.00 16.27
C VAL A 184 -1.54 4.69 16.83
N ALA A 185 -1.91 3.59 16.19
CA ALA A 185 -1.29 2.29 16.38
C ALA A 185 -0.86 1.75 15.02
N ALA A 186 0.13 0.88 14.99
CA ALA A 186 0.60 0.27 13.76
C ALA A 186 0.73 -1.23 13.95
N TYR A 187 0.44 -1.99 12.89
CA TYR A 187 0.73 -3.41 12.84
C TYR A 187 1.65 -3.72 11.66
N ARG A 188 2.52 -4.72 11.85
CA ARG A 188 3.41 -5.22 10.80
C ARG A 188 2.67 -6.23 9.94
N ARG A 189 2.82 -6.14 8.63
CA ARG A 189 2.29 -7.12 7.69
C ARG A 189 3.35 -7.54 6.68
N THR A 190 3.43 -8.85 6.45
CA THR A 190 4.30 -9.44 5.42
C THR A 190 3.40 -10.11 4.38
N PRO A 191 3.21 -9.51 3.20
CA PRO A 191 2.36 -10.08 2.17
C PRO A 191 3.03 -11.31 1.55
N ALA A 192 2.25 -12.39 1.38
CA ALA A 192 2.72 -13.65 0.80
C ALA A 192 2.60 -13.72 -0.73
N LYS A 193 1.69 -12.92 -1.31
CA LYS A 193 1.43 -12.88 -2.76
C LYS A 193 1.45 -11.44 -3.27
N ARG A 194 1.85 -11.27 -4.53
CA ARG A 194 1.84 -9.98 -5.24
C ARG A 194 0.42 -9.62 -5.70
N GLY A 195 0.24 -8.41 -6.20
CA GLY A 195 -1.00 -7.97 -6.83
C GLY A 195 -1.73 -6.88 -6.07
N ARG A 196 -3.01 -6.71 -6.39
CA ARG A 196 -3.87 -5.70 -5.75
C ARG A 196 -4.32 -6.18 -4.38
N ASP A 197 -4.03 -5.38 -3.37
CA ASP A 197 -4.54 -5.56 -2.02
C ASP A 197 -5.62 -4.51 -1.75
N ARG A 198 -6.88 -4.94 -1.89
CA ARG A 198 -8.05 -4.07 -1.73
C ARG A 198 -8.55 -4.11 -0.29
N HIS A 199 -8.49 -2.95 0.35
CA HIS A 199 -9.08 -2.75 1.66
C HIS A 199 -10.44 -2.08 1.52
N THR A 200 -11.44 -2.63 2.20
CA THR A 200 -12.84 -2.20 2.08
C THR A 200 -13.28 -1.34 3.26
N GLY A 201 -12.67 -1.48 4.43
CA GLY A 201 -13.06 -0.72 5.61
C GLY A 201 -12.45 -1.19 6.90
N PHE A 202 -13.09 -0.85 8.02
CA PHE A 202 -12.69 -1.28 9.35
C PHE A 202 -13.87 -1.87 10.12
N ARG A 203 -13.61 -2.85 10.97
CA ARG A 203 -14.48 -3.20 12.08
C ARG A 203 -13.96 -2.54 13.35
N ILE A 204 -14.79 -1.72 13.97
CA ILE A 204 -14.50 -1.07 15.24
C ILE A 204 -15.33 -1.76 16.30
N ALA A 205 -14.69 -2.31 17.34
CA ALA A 205 -15.34 -3.02 18.42
C ALA A 205 -14.93 -2.48 19.79
N THR A 206 -15.76 -2.72 20.80
CA THR A 206 -15.40 -2.50 22.20
C THR A 206 -16.09 -3.52 23.10
N ARG A 207 -15.38 -3.89 24.16
CA ARG A 207 -15.88 -4.71 25.28
C ARG A 207 -15.92 -3.92 26.60
N PHE A 208 -15.66 -2.62 26.54
CA PHE A 208 -15.64 -1.75 27.72
C PHE A 208 -17.02 -1.62 28.36
N PRO A 209 -17.15 -1.56 29.70
CA PRO A 209 -16.10 -1.64 30.73
C PRO A 209 -15.88 -3.05 31.29
N PHE A 210 -16.94 -3.85 31.44
CA PHE A 210 -16.89 -5.12 32.18
C PHE A 210 -16.75 -6.35 31.28
N GLY A 211 -16.65 -6.17 29.96
CA GLY A 211 -16.54 -7.29 29.04
C GLY A 211 -17.81 -8.14 28.88
N LEU A 212 -18.97 -7.70 29.37
CA LEU A 212 -20.24 -8.45 29.27
C LEU A 212 -20.75 -8.57 27.82
N PHE A 213 -20.48 -7.55 27.00
CA PHE A 213 -20.92 -7.48 25.62
C PHE A 213 -19.79 -7.00 24.73
N GLU A 214 -19.70 -7.54 23.53
CA GLU A 214 -18.93 -6.98 22.43
C GLU A 214 -19.88 -6.20 21.52
N LYS A 215 -19.67 -4.89 21.46
CA LYS A 215 -20.37 -4.00 20.54
C LYS A 215 -19.46 -3.69 19.37
N SER A 216 -19.97 -3.77 18.15
CA SER A 216 -19.18 -3.45 16.96
C SER A 216 -19.96 -2.71 15.87
N ARG A 217 -19.23 -1.91 15.10
CA ARG A 217 -19.70 -1.27 13.87
C ARG A 217 -18.64 -1.39 12.78
N GLU A 218 -19.10 -1.52 11.55
CA GLU A 218 -18.24 -1.53 10.36
C GLU A 218 -18.31 -0.16 9.70
N VAL A 219 -17.16 0.35 9.26
CA VAL A 219 -16.99 1.65 8.60
C VAL A 219 -16.31 1.42 7.27
N GLU A 220 -16.88 1.94 6.19
CA GLU A 220 -16.28 1.86 4.87
C GLU A 220 -15.10 2.82 4.76
N ALA A 221 -13.99 2.30 4.26
CA ALA A 221 -12.78 3.05 4.04
C ALA A 221 -11.97 2.33 2.97
N GLU A 222 -12.29 2.67 1.72
CA GLU A 222 -11.61 2.09 0.58
C GLU A 222 -10.14 2.50 0.56
N GLY A 223 -9.29 1.56 0.16
CA GLY A 223 -8.03 1.94 -0.46
C GLY A 223 -7.28 0.75 -0.99
N ASP A 224 -6.53 1.00 -2.04
CA ASP A 224 -5.83 -0.01 -2.79
C ASP A 224 -4.33 0.12 -2.57
N LEU A 225 -3.69 -0.99 -2.21
CA LEU A 225 -2.24 -1.11 -2.14
C LEU A 225 -1.78 -2.11 -3.20
N ILE A 226 -0.80 -1.72 -4.02
CA ILE A 226 -0.17 -2.66 -4.95
C ILE A 226 1.01 -3.32 -4.23
N ILE A 227 0.95 -4.64 -4.11
CA ILE A 227 2.06 -5.45 -3.60
C ILE A 227 2.93 -5.84 -4.78
N TYR A 228 4.13 -5.28 -4.80
CA TYR A 228 5.15 -5.55 -5.80
C TYR A 228 5.76 -6.94 -5.63
N PRO A 229 6.25 -7.56 -6.72
CA PRO A 229 7.04 -8.78 -6.61
C PRO A 229 8.28 -8.54 -5.76
N ALA A 230 8.76 -9.61 -5.13
CA ALA A 230 10.03 -9.57 -4.43
C ALA A 230 11.18 -9.37 -5.43
N VAL A 231 12.22 -8.65 -4.99
CA VAL A 231 13.39 -8.30 -5.79
C VAL A 231 14.62 -8.71 -5.01
N ASP A 232 15.36 -9.65 -5.56
CA ASP A 232 16.59 -10.18 -4.99
C ASP A 232 17.81 -9.48 -5.65
N PRO A 233 18.92 -9.30 -4.91
CA PRO A 233 20.14 -8.77 -5.49
C PRO A 233 20.69 -9.74 -6.54
N VAL A 234 20.82 -9.29 -7.80
CA VAL A 234 21.39 -10.07 -8.90
C VAL A 234 22.71 -9.42 -9.33
N ARG A 235 23.76 -10.23 -9.45
CA ARG A 235 25.00 -9.81 -10.11
C ARG A 235 24.84 -10.04 -11.60
N LEU A 236 24.89 -8.96 -12.37
CA LEU A 236 24.91 -9.05 -13.81
C LEU A 236 26.32 -9.44 -14.27
N PRO A 237 26.44 -10.18 -15.40
CA PRO A 237 27.73 -10.39 -16.04
C PRO A 237 28.44 -9.06 -16.27
N ALA A 238 29.77 -9.07 -16.13
CA ALA A 238 30.58 -7.92 -16.50
C ALA A 238 30.29 -7.54 -17.95
N GLU A 239 30.26 -6.23 -18.24
CA GLU A 239 30.28 -5.82 -19.64
C GLU A 239 31.57 -6.36 -20.25
N GLU A 240 31.48 -7.04 -21.39
CA GLU A 240 32.66 -7.35 -22.19
C GLU A 240 33.37 -6.03 -22.47
N ALA A 241 34.52 -5.81 -21.82
CA ALA A 241 35.40 -4.70 -22.10
C ALA A 241 35.88 -4.86 -23.55
N GLY A 242 35.22 -4.14 -24.47
CA GLY A 242 35.48 -4.31 -25.91
C GLY A 242 34.31 -3.97 -26.83
N ARG A 243 33.05 -3.94 -26.36
CA ARG A 243 31.92 -3.40 -27.17
C ARG A 243 31.84 -1.86 -27.18
N ARG A 244 32.92 -1.17 -26.83
CA ARG A 244 32.98 0.31 -26.83
C ARG A 244 33.75 0.91 -27.99
N GLU A 245 34.24 0.12 -28.93
CA GLU A 245 34.69 0.61 -30.24
C GLU A 245 34.16 -0.33 -31.34
N GLY A 246 33.17 0.13 -32.10
CA GLY A 246 32.78 -0.47 -33.38
C GLY A 246 31.94 -1.77 -33.36
N GLY A 247 31.70 -2.40 -32.21
CA GLY A 247 31.00 -3.69 -32.14
C GLY A 247 29.53 -3.61 -31.68
N ALA A 248 28.61 -3.42 -32.63
CA ALA A 248 27.16 -3.61 -32.47
C ALA A 248 26.40 -2.63 -31.54
N SER A 249 26.87 -1.39 -31.38
CA SER A 249 25.93 -0.26 -31.29
C SER A 249 25.42 -0.02 -32.71
N LEU A 250 24.09 -0.05 -32.90
CA LEU A 250 23.49 0.60 -34.07
C LEU A 250 23.73 2.11 -33.90
N SER A 251 24.95 2.52 -34.21
CA SER A 251 25.40 3.91 -34.16
C SER A 251 24.71 4.63 -35.31
N GLY A 252 23.48 5.07 -35.05
CA GLY A 252 22.70 5.90 -35.96
C GLY A 252 23.05 7.37 -35.78
N ARG A 253 22.75 8.18 -36.79
CA ARG A 253 22.78 9.66 -36.67
C ARG A 253 21.85 10.10 -35.54
N GLY A 254 22.30 11.00 -34.66
CA GLY A 254 21.46 11.55 -33.58
C GLY A 254 22.13 12.69 -32.81
N GLY A 255 21.48 13.19 -31.75
CA GLY A 255 21.94 14.38 -31.02
C GLY A 255 22.92 14.11 -29.85
N GLY A 256 23.77 13.09 -29.93
CA GLY A 256 24.79 12.84 -28.90
C GLY A 256 25.90 13.90 -28.88
N ASP A 257 26.95 13.70 -28.08
CA ASP A 257 28.08 14.65 -28.01
C ASP A 257 29.33 14.17 -28.76
N GLU A 258 29.44 12.85 -28.99
CA GLU A 258 30.53 12.26 -29.75
C GLU A 258 30.37 12.52 -31.25
N THR A 259 31.50 12.80 -31.92
CA THR A 259 31.51 13.09 -33.36
C THR A 259 31.45 11.78 -34.15
N PHE A 260 30.34 11.55 -34.86
CA PHE A 260 30.15 10.42 -35.77
C PHE A 260 30.88 10.64 -37.10
N GLY A 261 30.84 11.88 -37.60
CA GLY A 261 31.43 12.23 -38.89
C GLY A 261 31.27 13.69 -39.25
N LEU A 262 31.86 14.09 -40.37
CA LEU A 262 31.77 15.43 -40.93
C LEU A 262 31.14 15.33 -42.31
N ARG A 263 30.13 16.15 -42.60
CA ARG A 263 29.51 16.23 -43.93
C ARG A 263 29.26 17.66 -44.38
N PRO A 264 29.08 17.92 -45.68
CA PRO A 264 28.61 19.21 -46.15
C PRO A 264 27.24 19.54 -45.57
N MET A 265 27.06 20.80 -45.16
CA MET A 265 25.79 21.34 -44.69
C MET A 265 24.77 21.38 -45.84
N ARG A 266 23.51 21.08 -45.53
CA ARG A 266 22.36 21.14 -46.44
C ARG A 266 21.35 22.14 -45.91
N GLU A 267 20.50 22.65 -46.79
CA GLU A 267 19.35 23.48 -46.39
C GLU A 267 18.46 22.71 -45.41
N GLY A 268 18.21 23.32 -44.24
CA GLY A 268 17.41 22.73 -43.15
C GLY A 268 18.21 22.13 -42.00
N ASP A 269 19.55 22.07 -42.08
CA ASP A 269 20.41 21.63 -40.98
C ASP A 269 20.52 22.69 -39.87
N ASP A 270 20.62 22.27 -38.60
CA ASP A 270 20.74 23.18 -37.44
C ASP A 270 22.12 23.89 -37.45
N PRO A 271 22.18 25.23 -37.48
CA PRO A 271 23.43 25.99 -37.46
C PRO A 271 24.30 25.74 -36.22
N ARG A 272 23.74 25.23 -35.12
CA ARG A 272 24.47 24.92 -33.88
C ARG A 272 25.45 23.76 -34.03
N ASP A 273 25.26 22.92 -35.04
CA ASP A 273 26.13 21.78 -35.32
C ASP A 273 27.20 22.08 -36.38
N ILE A 274 27.39 23.35 -36.76
CA ILE A 274 28.45 23.76 -37.67
C ILE A 274 29.82 23.56 -37.01
N TYR A 275 30.68 22.81 -37.67
CA TYR A 275 32.07 22.64 -37.27
C TYR A 275 32.92 23.76 -37.88
N TRP A 276 32.93 24.91 -37.19
CA TRP A 276 33.58 26.15 -37.64
C TRP A 276 35.05 25.97 -38.03
N ARG A 277 35.79 25.11 -37.33
CA ARG A 277 37.23 24.89 -37.55
C ARG A 277 37.59 24.30 -38.92
N LYS A 278 36.69 23.53 -39.56
CA LYS A 278 36.89 23.04 -40.94
C LYS A 278 36.10 23.81 -41.99
N SER A 279 35.14 24.63 -41.58
CA SER A 279 34.27 25.37 -42.50
C SER A 279 35.00 26.56 -43.17
N THR A 280 36.11 27.03 -42.59
CA THR A 280 36.89 28.17 -43.11
C THR A 280 37.82 27.85 -44.27
N MET A 281 38.11 26.57 -44.55
CA MET A 281 39.17 26.20 -45.50
C MET A 281 38.69 25.90 -46.93
N ARG A 282 37.39 25.76 -47.18
CA ARG A 282 36.88 25.18 -48.45
C ARG A 282 35.62 25.81 -49.04
N ASP A 283 35.22 27.00 -48.59
CA ASP A 283 33.99 27.67 -49.07
C ASP A 283 32.70 26.82 -48.94
N GLN A 284 32.75 25.79 -48.09
CA GLN A 284 31.67 24.86 -47.82
C GLN A 284 31.55 24.68 -46.30
N MET A 285 30.38 25.00 -45.76
CA MET A 285 30.09 24.78 -44.34
C MET A 285 30.00 23.28 -44.06
N VAL A 286 30.72 22.83 -43.03
CA VAL A 286 30.78 21.43 -42.63
C VAL A 286 30.00 21.26 -41.35
N LEU A 287 29.03 20.33 -41.35
CA LEU A 287 28.24 19.97 -40.19
C LEU A 287 28.89 18.80 -39.43
N ARG A 288 28.90 18.90 -38.10
CA ARG A 288 29.30 17.82 -37.18
C ARG A 288 28.13 16.86 -37.01
N GLU A 289 28.19 15.69 -37.64
CA GLU A 289 27.25 14.61 -37.32
C GLU A 289 27.62 14.02 -35.96
N ARG A 290 26.65 13.96 -35.05
CA ARG A 290 26.83 13.39 -33.71
C ARG A 290 26.35 11.94 -33.68
N THR A 291 27.05 11.10 -32.90
CA THR A 291 26.70 9.70 -32.68
C THR A 291 25.49 9.62 -31.77
N ARG A 292 24.50 8.79 -32.11
CA ARG A 292 23.46 8.38 -31.15
C ARG A 292 24.02 7.24 -30.30
N GLU A 293 24.46 7.52 -29.08
CA GLU A 293 24.83 6.47 -28.13
C GLU A 293 23.55 5.81 -27.58
N THR A 294 22.94 4.93 -28.37
CA THR A 294 21.82 4.09 -27.89
C THR A 294 22.38 2.74 -27.50
N ARG A 295 22.54 2.51 -26.20
CA ARG A 295 22.68 1.14 -25.70
C ARG A 295 21.43 0.36 -26.10
N PRO A 296 21.57 -0.86 -26.66
CA PRO A 296 20.40 -1.66 -27.01
C PRO A 296 19.58 -1.95 -25.76
N ASP A 297 18.26 -1.88 -25.88
CA ASP A 297 17.36 -2.17 -24.77
C ASP A 297 17.49 -3.64 -24.38
N VAL A 298 17.67 -3.90 -23.08
CA VAL A 298 17.63 -5.25 -22.54
C VAL A 298 16.18 -5.72 -22.55
N GLN A 299 15.87 -6.72 -23.37
CA GLN A 299 14.54 -7.31 -23.42
C GLN A 299 14.41 -8.49 -22.47
N ILE A 300 13.44 -8.44 -21.56
CA ILE A 300 13.07 -9.54 -20.68
C ILE A 300 11.68 -10.01 -21.09
N VAL A 301 11.57 -11.24 -21.59
CA VAL A 301 10.28 -11.83 -21.95
C VAL A 301 9.79 -12.69 -20.80
N VAL A 302 8.57 -12.41 -20.32
CA VAL A 302 7.89 -13.18 -19.29
C VAL A 302 6.80 -14.00 -19.96
N ASP A 303 6.86 -15.31 -19.80
CA ASP A 303 5.79 -16.18 -20.24
C ASP A 303 4.62 -16.16 -19.25
N THR A 304 3.46 -15.73 -19.73
CA THR A 304 2.22 -15.64 -18.96
C THR A 304 1.25 -16.78 -19.27
N VAL A 305 1.60 -17.68 -20.18
CA VAL A 305 0.73 -18.81 -20.56
C VAL A 305 0.92 -19.94 -19.57
N ARG A 306 -0.20 -20.51 -19.11
CA ARG A 306 -0.23 -21.80 -18.44
C ARG A 306 -0.55 -22.90 -19.47
N PRO A 307 0.40 -23.80 -19.77
CA PRO A 307 0.18 -24.98 -20.59
C PRO A 307 -0.93 -25.88 -20.06
N ALA A 308 -1.68 -26.52 -20.96
CA ALA A 308 -2.69 -27.51 -20.58
C ALA A 308 -2.04 -28.73 -19.88
N GLY A 309 -2.58 -29.14 -18.73
CA GLY A 309 -2.12 -30.32 -17.99
C GLY A 309 -1.06 -30.06 -16.91
N GLU A 310 -0.64 -28.81 -16.70
CA GLU A 310 0.31 -28.47 -15.65
C GLU A 310 -0.38 -28.39 -14.26
N GLY A 311 0.14 -29.16 -13.31
CA GLY A 311 -0.43 -29.26 -11.96
C GLY A 311 -0.29 -28.01 -11.10
N ASP A 312 -0.61 -28.13 -9.81
CA ASP A 312 -0.66 -27.01 -8.85
C ASP A 312 0.68 -26.26 -8.67
N GLY A 313 1.80 -26.86 -9.11
CA GLY A 313 3.16 -26.32 -9.05
C GLY A 313 3.44 -25.13 -9.98
N PHE A 314 2.61 -24.94 -11.02
CA PHE A 314 2.81 -23.85 -11.98
C PHE A 314 2.70 -22.48 -11.32
N ALA A 315 1.79 -22.31 -10.36
CA ALA A 315 1.60 -21.03 -9.69
C ALA A 315 2.88 -20.57 -8.98
N GLN A 316 3.58 -21.47 -8.27
CA GLN A 316 4.84 -21.14 -7.59
C GLN A 316 5.97 -20.89 -8.60
N LEU A 317 6.02 -21.67 -9.69
CA LEU A 317 6.99 -21.46 -10.77
C LEU A 317 6.80 -20.09 -11.43
N PHE A 318 5.56 -19.71 -11.69
CA PHE A 318 5.19 -18.42 -12.26
C PHE A 318 5.60 -17.26 -11.33
N GLU A 319 5.30 -17.35 -10.04
CA GLU A 319 5.79 -16.36 -9.04
C GLU A 319 7.31 -16.25 -9.04
N ARG A 320 8.04 -17.38 -9.17
CA ARG A 320 9.51 -17.40 -9.23
C ARG A 320 10.03 -16.71 -10.49
N ARG A 321 9.45 -16.99 -11.67
CA ARG A 321 9.79 -16.32 -12.94
C ARG A 321 9.56 -14.80 -12.86
N ILE A 322 8.46 -14.37 -12.23
CA ILE A 322 8.16 -12.96 -12.03
C ILE A 322 9.19 -12.30 -11.10
N ARG A 323 9.57 -12.96 -9.99
CA ARG A 323 10.64 -12.50 -9.09
C ARG A 323 11.98 -12.38 -9.82
N GLU A 324 12.35 -13.35 -10.64
CA GLU A 324 13.59 -13.33 -11.43
C GLU A 324 13.59 -12.18 -12.44
N ALA A 325 12.49 -12.00 -13.19
CA ALA A 325 12.32 -10.91 -14.14
C ALA A 325 12.40 -9.54 -13.46
N ALA A 326 11.73 -9.38 -12.31
CA ALA A 326 11.79 -8.17 -11.50
C ALA A 326 13.21 -7.87 -11.01
N SER A 327 13.91 -8.89 -10.54
CA SER A 327 15.29 -8.79 -10.01
C SER A 327 16.29 -8.38 -11.09
N ARG A 328 16.22 -9.01 -12.27
CA ARG A 328 17.05 -8.65 -13.43
C ARG A 328 16.74 -7.26 -13.95
N ALA A 329 15.46 -6.89 -14.09
CA ALA A 329 15.07 -5.56 -14.56
C ALA A 329 15.60 -4.45 -13.65
N VAL A 330 15.47 -4.62 -12.33
CA VAL A 330 16.01 -3.67 -11.34
C VAL A 330 17.54 -3.59 -11.41
N ALA A 331 18.23 -4.72 -11.58
CA ALA A 331 19.69 -4.75 -11.69
C ALA A 331 20.17 -4.00 -12.95
N HIS A 332 19.53 -4.22 -14.11
CA HIS A 332 19.87 -3.56 -15.37
C HIS A 332 19.61 -2.05 -15.31
N ILE A 333 18.46 -1.63 -14.77
CA ILE A 333 18.15 -0.20 -14.58
C ILE A 333 19.16 0.47 -13.65
N LYS A 334 19.56 -0.20 -12.56
CA LYS A 334 20.60 0.31 -11.65
C LYS A 334 21.97 0.46 -12.34
N ARG A 335 22.29 -0.42 -13.29
CA ARG A 335 23.50 -0.33 -14.12
C ARG A 335 23.44 0.81 -15.15
N GLY A 336 22.24 1.32 -15.44
CA GLY A 336 22.00 2.39 -16.42
C GLY A 336 21.47 1.88 -17.76
N ASP A 337 21.14 0.60 -17.88
CA ASP A 337 20.55 0.03 -19.09
C ASP A 337 19.06 0.38 -19.16
N ALA A 338 18.57 0.62 -20.38
CA ALA A 338 17.14 0.63 -20.64
C ALA A 338 16.64 -0.81 -20.76
N VAL A 339 15.51 -1.11 -20.12
CA VAL A 339 14.92 -2.44 -20.03
C VAL A 339 13.51 -2.41 -20.58
N VAL A 340 13.18 -3.39 -21.42
CA VAL A 340 11.82 -3.63 -21.89
C VAL A 340 11.36 -5.00 -21.38
N VAL A 341 10.36 -5.02 -20.52
CA VAL A 341 9.67 -6.25 -20.14
C VAL A 341 8.51 -6.48 -21.11
N ALA A 342 8.46 -7.65 -21.74
CA ALA A 342 7.42 -8.05 -22.66
C ALA A 342 6.74 -9.34 -22.20
N THR A 343 5.45 -9.52 -22.47
CA THR A 343 4.75 -10.79 -22.24
C THR A 343 4.56 -11.56 -23.54
N THR A 344 4.29 -12.86 -23.44
CA THR A 344 3.91 -13.71 -24.60
C THR A 344 2.58 -13.31 -25.23
N LEU A 345 1.81 -12.44 -24.55
CA LEU A 345 0.59 -11.80 -25.05
C LEU A 345 0.84 -10.45 -25.75
N GLY A 346 2.10 -10.01 -25.88
CA GLY A 346 2.46 -8.79 -26.61
C GLY A 346 2.38 -7.50 -25.79
N GLU A 347 2.07 -7.56 -24.50
CA GLU A 347 2.14 -6.38 -23.62
C GLU A 347 3.61 -6.04 -23.34
N ARG A 348 3.94 -4.75 -23.35
CA ARG A 348 5.31 -4.28 -23.14
C ARG A 348 5.34 -3.08 -22.22
N VAL A 349 6.34 -3.04 -21.35
CA VAL A 349 6.65 -1.89 -20.50
C VAL A 349 8.14 -1.61 -20.58
N ARG A 350 8.50 -0.33 -20.72
CA ARG A 350 9.89 0.13 -20.72
C ARG A 350 10.20 0.82 -19.40
N GLY A 351 11.40 0.62 -18.89
CA GLY A 351 11.98 1.39 -17.79
C GLY A 351 13.46 1.64 -18.06
N ASP A 352 13.94 2.79 -17.64
CA ASP A 352 15.35 3.18 -17.74
C ASP A 352 15.76 3.90 -16.44
N ARG A 353 16.94 4.51 -16.42
CA ARG A 353 17.43 5.23 -15.25
C ARG A 353 16.60 6.46 -14.88
N ASN A 354 15.95 7.11 -15.86
CA ASN A 354 15.18 8.33 -15.66
C ASN A 354 13.75 8.01 -15.17
N ILE A 355 13.12 6.99 -15.76
CA ILE A 355 11.77 6.51 -15.40
C ILE A 355 11.83 5.67 -14.11
N GLY A 356 12.92 4.95 -13.90
CA GLY A 356 13.09 3.99 -12.81
C GLY A 356 12.36 2.67 -13.04
N SER A 357 12.40 1.81 -12.03
CA SER A 357 11.84 0.45 -12.10
C SER A 357 10.37 0.33 -11.66
N ASP A 358 9.74 1.41 -11.18
CA ASP A 358 8.40 1.37 -10.59
C ASP A 358 7.34 0.88 -11.58
N ALA A 359 7.36 1.41 -12.82
CA ALA A 359 6.44 1.01 -13.88
C ALA A 359 6.56 -0.49 -14.22
N ILE A 360 7.80 -1.00 -14.31
CA ILE A 360 8.07 -2.41 -14.57
C ILE A 360 7.58 -3.28 -13.41
N LEU A 361 7.93 -2.91 -12.18
CA LEU A 361 7.52 -3.68 -11.00
C LEU A 361 6.00 -3.67 -10.84
N ARG A 362 5.33 -2.56 -11.18
CA ARG A 362 3.87 -2.43 -11.13
C ARG A 362 3.22 -3.28 -12.21
N PHE A 363 3.78 -3.29 -13.41
CA PHE A 363 3.35 -4.17 -14.49
C PHE A 363 3.43 -5.63 -14.05
N LEU A 364 4.61 -6.07 -13.58
CA LEU A 364 4.83 -7.43 -13.08
C LEU A 364 3.93 -7.78 -11.88
N ALA A 365 3.62 -6.82 -11.00
CA ALA A 365 2.72 -7.02 -9.88
C ALA A 365 1.29 -7.36 -10.31
N LEU A 366 0.84 -6.79 -11.43
CA LEU A 366 -0.52 -6.93 -11.95
C LEU A 366 -0.66 -7.98 -13.05
N LEU A 367 0.44 -8.66 -13.42
CA LEU A 367 0.38 -9.78 -14.36
C LEU A 367 -0.23 -11.00 -13.69
N ASP A 368 -1.25 -11.56 -14.32
CA ASP A 368 -1.84 -12.85 -13.97
C ASP A 368 -1.50 -13.88 -15.04
N ALA A 369 -1.46 -15.15 -14.66
CA ALA A 369 -1.32 -16.24 -15.62
C ALA A 369 -2.63 -16.45 -16.39
N VAL A 370 -2.49 -16.82 -17.65
CA VAL A 370 -3.60 -17.05 -18.57
C VAL A 370 -3.55 -18.49 -19.07
N GLU A 371 -4.67 -19.19 -18.99
CA GLU A 371 -4.80 -20.55 -19.52
C GLU A 371 -4.60 -20.56 -21.05
N GLU A 372 -3.87 -21.55 -21.55
CA GLU A 372 -3.52 -21.69 -22.97
C GLU A 372 -4.74 -21.65 -23.90
N SER A 373 -5.87 -22.22 -23.47
CA SER A 373 -7.13 -22.20 -24.22
C SER A 373 -7.68 -20.80 -24.49
N ARG A 374 -7.37 -19.81 -23.63
CA ARG A 374 -7.83 -18.42 -23.75
C ARG A 374 -6.85 -17.52 -24.50
N MET A 375 -5.70 -18.05 -24.91
CA MET A 375 -4.62 -17.25 -25.50
C MET A 375 -4.99 -16.64 -26.85
N SER A 376 -5.64 -17.41 -27.73
CA SER A 376 -6.05 -16.95 -29.07
C SER A 376 -7.10 -15.85 -28.98
N GLU A 377 -8.11 -16.04 -28.14
CA GLU A 377 -9.16 -15.07 -27.83
C GLU A 377 -8.58 -13.76 -27.31
N LEU A 378 -7.73 -13.83 -26.27
CA LEU A 378 -7.14 -12.64 -25.66
C LEU A 378 -6.18 -11.90 -26.59
N ARG A 379 -5.45 -12.61 -27.45
CA ARG A 379 -4.63 -11.98 -28.50
C ARG A 379 -5.50 -11.23 -29.51
N ALA A 380 -6.60 -11.82 -29.96
CA ALA A 380 -7.52 -11.19 -30.90
C ALA A 380 -8.18 -9.93 -30.30
N GLU A 381 -8.68 -10.02 -29.05
CA GLU A 381 -9.26 -8.87 -28.35
C GLU A 381 -8.26 -7.72 -28.17
N ARG A 382 -7.01 -8.04 -27.86
CA ARG A 382 -5.97 -7.03 -27.63
C ARG A 382 -5.48 -6.40 -28.93
N ALA A 383 -5.34 -7.19 -29.99
CA ALA A 383 -5.05 -6.67 -31.33
C ALA A 383 -6.14 -5.68 -31.78
N ALA A 384 -7.42 -6.02 -31.57
CA ALA A 384 -8.54 -5.14 -31.86
C ALA A 384 -8.47 -3.81 -31.07
N ARG A 385 -8.19 -3.87 -29.75
CA ARG A 385 -8.01 -2.65 -28.92
C ARG A 385 -6.82 -1.80 -29.34
N ALA A 386 -5.72 -2.42 -29.77
CA ALA A 386 -4.53 -1.71 -30.24
C ALA A 386 -4.84 -0.94 -31.54
N SER A 387 -5.53 -1.57 -32.49
CA SER A 387 -6.00 -0.92 -33.72
C SER A 387 -6.98 0.23 -33.44
N GLN A 388 -7.88 0.06 -32.47
CA GLN A 388 -8.85 1.10 -32.09
C GLN A 388 -8.18 2.33 -31.45
N ARG A 389 -7.12 2.13 -30.65
CA ARG A 389 -6.31 3.23 -30.11
C ARG A 389 -5.52 3.99 -31.18
N GLN A 390 -5.08 3.32 -32.24
CA GLN A 390 -4.39 3.96 -33.36
C GLN A 390 -5.35 4.73 -34.28
N GLY A 391 -6.59 4.26 -34.44
CA GLY A 391 -7.63 4.96 -35.21
C GLY A 391 -8.27 6.18 -34.52
N SER A 392 -8.02 6.38 -33.22
CA SER A 392 -8.61 7.47 -32.42
C SER A 392 -7.67 8.66 -32.19
N SER A 393 -6.52 8.72 -32.86
CA SER A 393 -5.64 9.88 -32.80
C SER A 393 -6.26 11.00 -33.67
N PRO A 394 -6.57 12.19 -33.13
CA PRO A 394 -7.09 13.27 -33.95
C PRO A 394 -5.99 13.67 -34.93
N GLY A 395 -6.23 13.44 -36.22
CA GLY A 395 -5.34 13.89 -37.28
C GLY A 395 -5.10 15.40 -37.18
N PRO A 396 -3.93 15.91 -37.60
CA PRO A 396 -3.65 17.33 -37.54
C PRO A 396 -4.72 18.05 -38.37
N SER A 397 -5.43 19.00 -37.73
CA SER A 397 -6.38 19.88 -38.38
C SER A 397 -5.68 20.57 -39.55
N SER A 398 -6.00 20.18 -40.77
CA SER A 398 -5.56 20.85 -41.98
C SER A 398 -6.04 22.29 -41.92
N GLY A 399 -5.08 23.22 -41.92
CA GLY A 399 -5.31 24.65 -41.83
C GLY A 399 -6.28 25.16 -42.89
N GLU A 400 -7.35 25.78 -42.42
CA GLU A 400 -8.24 26.60 -43.22
C GLU A 400 -7.48 27.85 -43.67
N ARG A 401 -7.12 27.90 -44.96
CA ARG A 401 -6.59 29.11 -45.61
C ARG A 401 -7.67 30.18 -45.54
N ARG A 402 -7.48 31.17 -44.67
CA ARG A 402 -8.17 32.45 -44.76
C ARG A 402 -7.66 33.17 -46.02
N THR A 403 -8.52 33.23 -47.03
CA THR A 403 -8.38 34.12 -48.17
C THR A 403 -8.55 35.56 -47.69
N SER A 404 -7.51 36.37 -47.87
CA SER A 404 -7.54 37.82 -47.66
C SER A 404 -8.22 38.49 -48.85
N THR A 405 -9.31 39.21 -48.59
CA THR A 405 -9.93 40.14 -49.54
C THR A 405 -9.13 41.46 -49.54
N PRO A 406 -8.84 42.09 -50.69
CA PRO A 406 -8.15 43.37 -50.72
C PRO A 406 -9.12 44.50 -50.36
N ARG A 407 -8.67 45.40 -49.50
CA ARG A 407 -9.40 46.60 -49.10
C ARG A 407 -9.02 47.73 -50.06
N THR A 408 -9.98 48.11 -50.91
CA THR A 408 -9.92 49.27 -51.82
C THR A 408 -9.83 50.58 -51.03
N ALA A 409 -9.08 51.51 -51.61
CA ALA A 409 -8.94 52.90 -51.18
C ALA A 409 -10.18 53.72 -51.58
N SER A 410 -10.69 54.53 -50.66
CA SER A 410 -11.23 55.89 -50.85
C SER A 410 -11.51 56.50 -49.49
#